data_AF-A0A269XX00-F1
#
_entry.id   AF-A0A269XX00-F1
#
_cell.length_a   1.000
_cell.length_b   1.000
_cell.length_c   1.000
_cell.angle_alpha   90.00
_cell.angle_beta   90.00
_cell.angle_gamma   90.00
#
_symmetry.space_group_name_H-M   'P 1'
#
loop_
_entity.id
_entity.type
_entity.pdbx_description
1 polymer ?
#
loop_
_entity_poly.entity_id
_entity_poly.type
_entity_poly.pdbx_seq_one_letter_code
_entity_poly.pdbx_strand_id
1 'polypeptide(L)'
;MTAPRQRFGKHARSVMADRRWPLLPLSARSAWLQLTDIGDVMPELRHPSSRGAVKQDELCRLLSAHPDEFASALKHLIERQIMEPVGNGFRLKAF
;
A
#
# COMPACT_ATOMS: atom_id res chain seq x y z
N MET A 1 15.91 17.77 -22.91
CA MET A 1 15.97 16.56 -22.06
C MET A 1 14.68 15.78 -22.26
N THR A 2 14.75 14.60 -22.86
CA THR A 2 13.57 13.75 -23.08
C THR A 2 13.15 13.18 -21.73
N ALA A 3 11.92 13.45 -21.29
CA ALA A 3 11.40 12.86 -20.05
C ALA A 3 11.54 11.33 -20.14
N PRO A 4 12.07 10.65 -19.10
CA PRO A 4 12.22 9.20 -19.13
C PRO A 4 10.85 8.56 -19.36
N ARG A 5 10.76 7.59 -20.28
CA ARG A 5 9.51 6.87 -20.58
C ARG A 5 9.04 6.15 -19.31
N GLN A 6 8.14 6.77 -18.56
CA GLN A 6 7.38 6.09 -17.51
C GLN A 6 6.46 5.07 -18.18
N ARG A 7 6.73 3.79 -17.96
CA ARG A 7 5.79 2.73 -18.36
C ARG A 7 4.62 2.74 -17.39
N PHE A 8 3.48 3.25 -17.83
CA PHE A 8 2.22 3.12 -17.09
C PHE A 8 1.98 1.66 -16.69
N GLY A 9 1.49 1.45 -15.46
CA GLY A 9 1.21 0.12 -14.92
C GLY A 9 2.43 -0.74 -14.60
N LYS A 10 3.65 -0.17 -14.48
CA LYS A 10 4.82 -0.93 -13.99
C LYS A 10 4.55 -1.58 -12.63
N HIS A 11 3.97 -0.85 -11.69
CA HIS A 11 3.65 -1.37 -10.36
C HIS A 11 2.53 -2.39 -10.38
N ALA A 12 1.46 -2.10 -11.13
CA ALA A 12 0.34 -3.04 -11.28
C ALA A 12 0.83 -4.43 -11.75
N ARG A 13 1.70 -4.48 -12.77
CA ARG A 13 2.27 -5.77 -13.21
C ARG A 13 3.10 -6.46 -12.13
N SER A 14 3.94 -5.72 -11.42
CA SER A 14 4.78 -6.28 -10.35
C SER A 14 3.93 -6.83 -9.20
N VAL A 15 2.93 -6.08 -8.78
CA VAL A 15 1.98 -6.44 -7.71
C VAL A 15 1.14 -7.65 -8.13
N MET A 16 0.60 -7.65 -9.35
CA MET A 16 -0.24 -8.74 -9.85
C MET A 16 0.52 -10.04 -10.13
N ALA A 17 1.85 -9.95 -10.32
CA ALA A 17 2.72 -11.13 -10.47
C ALA A 17 3.12 -11.75 -9.11
N ASP A 18 2.90 -11.06 -8.00
CA ASP A 18 3.21 -11.59 -6.67
C ASP A 18 2.27 -12.77 -6.32
N ARG A 19 2.84 -13.86 -5.80
CA ARG A 19 2.10 -15.06 -5.39
C ARG A 19 0.98 -14.81 -4.37
N ARG A 20 1.04 -13.70 -3.63
CA ARG A 20 0.04 -13.30 -2.63
C ARG A 20 -1.18 -12.65 -3.28
N TRP A 21 -1.04 -12.07 -4.47
CA TRP A 21 -2.11 -11.39 -5.20
C TRP A 21 -3.42 -12.20 -5.33
N PRO A 22 -3.41 -13.46 -5.82
CA PRO A 22 -4.63 -14.23 -5.97
C PRO A 22 -5.31 -14.56 -4.63
N LEU A 23 -4.60 -14.50 -3.51
CA LEU A 23 -5.10 -14.84 -2.17
C LEU A 23 -5.86 -13.69 -1.49
N LEU A 24 -5.82 -12.49 -2.08
CA LEU A 24 -6.45 -11.30 -1.51
C LEU A 24 -7.87 -11.10 -2.04
N PRO A 25 -8.82 -10.63 -1.20
CA PRO A 25 -10.10 -10.13 -1.68
C PRO A 25 -9.92 -8.86 -2.52
N LEU A 26 -10.98 -8.48 -3.26
CA LEU A 26 -10.93 -7.35 -4.19
C LEU A 26 -10.54 -6.03 -3.52
N SER A 27 -11.05 -5.76 -2.32
CA SER A 27 -10.73 -4.55 -1.55
C SER A 27 -9.25 -4.46 -1.19
N ALA A 28 -8.64 -5.56 -0.73
CA ALA A 28 -7.22 -5.62 -0.42
C ALA A 28 -6.34 -5.52 -1.67
N ARG A 29 -6.76 -6.10 -2.80
CA ARG A 29 -6.08 -5.94 -4.08
C ARG A 29 -6.06 -4.48 -4.54
N SER A 30 -7.21 -3.81 -4.48
CA SER A 30 -7.34 -2.38 -4.81
C SER A 30 -6.45 -1.52 -3.89
N ALA A 31 -6.51 -1.76 -2.58
CA ALA A 31 -5.69 -1.05 -1.61
C ALA A 31 -4.19 -1.25 -1.88
N TRP A 32 -3.73 -2.47 -2.17
CA TRP A 32 -2.31 -2.72 -2.45
C TRP A 32 -1.81 -1.98 -3.69
N LEU A 33 -2.58 -1.94 -4.78
CA LEU A 33 -2.22 -1.18 -5.96
C LEU A 33 -2.05 0.31 -5.63
N GLN A 34 -3.05 0.90 -4.97
CA GLN A 34 -3.04 2.32 -4.63
C GLN A 34 -1.94 2.68 -3.61
N LEU A 35 -1.75 1.85 -2.57
CA LEU A 35 -0.69 2.04 -1.58
C LEU A 35 0.70 1.96 -2.22
N THR A 36 0.87 1.13 -3.25
CA THR A 36 2.14 1.05 -3.98
C THR A 36 2.45 2.36 -4.70
N ASP A 37 1.45 2.96 -5.34
CA ASP A 37 1.62 4.26 -6.00
C ASP A 37 1.81 5.39 -4.98
N ILE A 38 1.08 5.37 -3.85
CA ILE A 38 1.28 6.31 -2.73
C ILE A 38 2.70 6.17 -2.17
N GLY A 39 3.20 4.95 -2.00
CA GLY A 39 4.53 4.69 -1.44
C GLY A 39 5.68 5.20 -2.30
N ASP A 40 5.44 5.57 -3.56
CA ASP A 40 6.45 6.20 -4.42
C ASP A 40 6.54 7.71 -4.23
N VAL A 41 5.45 8.33 -3.78
CA VAL A 41 5.38 9.79 -3.52
C VAL A 41 5.43 10.13 -2.03
N MET A 42 5.21 9.15 -1.16
CA MET A 42 5.20 9.28 0.30
C MET A 42 6.17 8.26 0.93
N PRO A 43 7.48 8.60 0.99
CA PRO A 43 8.52 7.69 1.49
C PRO A 43 8.27 7.17 2.91
N GLU A 44 7.57 7.93 3.75
CA GLU A 44 7.21 7.57 5.12
C GLU A 44 6.38 6.28 5.18
N LEU A 45 5.62 5.97 4.12
CA LEU A 45 4.85 4.73 4.02
C LEU A 45 5.76 3.51 3.87
N ARG A 46 6.91 3.63 3.20
CA ARG A 46 7.88 2.53 3.03
C ARG A 46 8.92 2.51 4.15
N HIS A 47 9.33 3.69 4.59
CA HIS A 47 10.36 3.91 5.59
C HIS A 47 9.84 4.90 6.64
N PRO A 48 9.10 4.42 7.66
CA PRO A 48 8.63 5.26 8.75
C PRO A 48 9.80 6.04 9.34
N SER A 49 9.69 7.38 9.31
CA SER A 49 10.73 8.27 9.83
C SER A 49 10.56 8.47 11.34
N SER A 50 11.47 9.22 11.96
CA SER A 50 11.33 9.63 13.37
C SER A 50 10.04 10.41 13.67
N ARG A 51 9.37 10.95 12.64
CA ARG A 51 8.06 11.63 12.75
C ARG A 51 6.87 10.67 12.93
N GLY A 52 7.10 9.36 12.84
CA GLY A 52 6.10 8.33 13.07
C GLY A 52 5.68 7.58 11.80
N ALA A 53 4.95 6.48 12.00
CA ALA A 53 4.36 5.70 10.92
C ALA A 53 3.00 6.27 10.48
N VAL A 54 2.62 5.98 9.24
CA VAL A 54 1.36 6.47 8.65
C VAL A 54 0.19 5.79 9.34
N LYS A 55 -0.75 6.57 9.86
CA LYS A 55 -1.89 6.04 10.64
C LYS A 55 -3.00 5.51 9.73
N GLN A 56 -3.85 4.63 10.27
CA GLN A 56 -5.00 4.09 9.52
C GLN A 56 -5.91 5.19 8.97
N ASP A 57 -6.28 6.18 9.78
CA ASP A 57 -7.16 7.28 9.35
C ASP A 57 -6.56 8.11 8.21
N GLU A 58 -5.23 8.21 8.17
CA GLU A 58 -4.52 8.88 7.08
C GLU A 58 -4.54 8.03 5.81
N LEU A 59 -4.29 6.72 5.92
CA LEU A 59 -4.43 5.79 4.79
C LEU A 59 -5.85 5.76 4.23
N CYS A 60 -6.89 5.75 5.08
CA CYS A 60 -8.29 5.84 4.66
C CYS A 60 -8.53 7.10 3.82
N ARG A 61 -8.02 8.25 4.28
CA ARG A 61 -8.16 9.53 3.55
C ARG A 61 -7.42 9.52 2.22
N LEU A 62 -6.18 9.02 2.19
CA LEU A 62 -5.38 8.92 0.97
C LEU A 62 -6.04 8.01 -0.09
N LEU A 63 -6.65 6.92 0.36
CA LEU A 63 -7.33 5.94 -0.50
C LEU A 63 -8.78 6.31 -0.81
N SER A 64 -9.31 7.39 -0.21
CA SER A 64 -10.74 7.74 -0.24
C SER A 64 -11.65 6.54 0.10
N ALA A 65 -11.21 5.71 1.04
CA ALA A 65 -11.88 4.48 1.41
C ALA A 65 -12.73 4.64 2.68
N HIS A 66 -13.84 3.91 2.76
CA HIS A 66 -14.61 3.83 3.99
C HIS A 66 -13.79 3.13 5.09
N PRO A 67 -13.75 3.64 6.34
CA PRO A 67 -12.90 3.09 7.39
C PRO A 67 -13.07 1.59 7.64
N ASP A 68 -14.32 1.10 7.65
CA ASP A 68 -14.62 -0.31 7.89
C ASP A 68 -14.14 -1.24 6.75
N GLU A 69 -14.31 -0.80 5.50
CA GLU A 69 -13.85 -1.55 4.33
C GLU A 69 -12.33 -1.59 4.28
N PHE A 70 -11.68 -0.46 4.57
CA PHE A 70 -10.23 -0.40 4.63
C PHE A 70 -9.67 -1.21 5.80
N ALA A 71 -10.30 -1.20 6.97
CA ALA A 71 -9.89 -2.02 8.11
C ALA A 71 -9.86 -3.51 7.75
N SER A 72 -10.90 -4.00 7.05
CA SER A 72 -10.96 -5.37 6.56
C SER A 72 -9.87 -5.67 5.52
N ALA A 73 -9.69 -4.77 4.55
CA ALA A 73 -8.62 -4.90 3.55
C ALA A 73 -7.22 -4.92 4.18
N LEU A 74 -6.97 -4.02 5.14
CA LEU A 74 -5.70 -3.88 5.85
C LEU A 74 -5.35 -5.14 6.63
N LYS A 75 -6.33 -5.79 7.26
CA LYS A 75 -6.13 -7.09 7.94
C LYS A 75 -5.55 -8.13 6.97
N HIS A 76 -6.12 -8.26 5.77
CA HIS A 76 -5.60 -9.19 4.77
C HIS A 76 -4.20 -8.82 4.27
N LEU A 77 -3.91 -7.52 4.11
CA LEU A 77 -2.57 -7.06 3.74
C LEU A 77 -1.52 -7.37 4.82
N ILE A 78 -1.88 -7.27 6.10
CA ILE A 78 -1.01 -7.61 7.23
C ILE A 78 -0.78 -9.12 7.32
N GLU A 79 -1.85 -9.92 7.25
CA GLU A 79 -1.79 -11.39 7.30
C GLU A 79 -0.89 -11.97 6.19
N ARG A 80 -0.80 -11.27 5.05
CA ARG A 80 0.04 -11.66 3.91
C ARG A 80 1.36 -10.91 3.84
N GLN A 81 1.74 -10.21 4.91
CA GLN A 81 3.05 -9.57 5.04
C GLN A 81 3.33 -8.55 3.92
N ILE A 82 2.28 -7.88 3.44
CA ILE A 82 2.35 -6.78 2.47
C ILE A 82 2.43 -5.46 3.23
N MET A 83 1.59 -5.32 4.24
CA MET A 83 1.64 -4.23 5.22
C MET A 83 2.16 -4.75 6.55
N GLU A 84 2.74 -3.88 7.35
CA GLU A 84 3.26 -4.20 8.68
C GLU A 84 2.90 -3.09 9.67
N PRO A 85 2.34 -3.43 10.84
CA PRO A 85 2.17 -2.46 11.92
C PRO A 85 3.52 -1.98 12.44
N VAL A 86 3.71 -0.67 12.57
CA VAL A 86 4.92 -0.05 13.13
C VAL A 86 4.49 1.06 14.09
N GLY A 87 4.76 0.88 15.38
CA GLY A 87 4.28 1.80 16.41
C GLY A 87 2.75 1.92 16.41
N ASN A 88 2.23 3.12 16.13
CA ASN A 88 0.80 3.41 16.03
C ASN A 88 0.29 3.54 14.58
N GLY A 89 1.08 3.13 13.59
CA GLY A 89 0.74 3.22 12.19
C GLY A 89 1.20 1.98 11.42
N PHE A 90 1.41 2.16 10.12
CA PHE A 90 1.69 1.06 9.21
C PHE A 90 2.80 1.41 8.23
N ARG A 91 3.49 0.36 7.78
CA ARG A 91 4.51 0.36 6.75
C ARG A 91 4.09 -0.54 5.60
N LEU A 92 4.22 -0.05 4.37
CA LEU A 92 4.18 -0.87 3.16
C LEU A 92 5.54 -1.55 2.97
N LYS A 93 5.55 -2.88 2.99
CA LYS A 93 6.77 -3.66 2.72
C LYS A 93 7.10 -3.58 1.23
N ALA A 94 8.40 -3.53 0.93
CA ALA A 94 8.85 -3.64 -0.46
C ALA A 94 8.39 -4.97 -1.06
N PHE A 95 7.98 -4.92 -2.33
CA PHE A 95 7.70 -6.07 -3.17
C PHE A 95 9.01 -6.68 -3.68
#